data_AF-A0A2E6F3Z9-F1
#
_entry.id   AF-A0A2E6F3Z9-F1
#
_cell.length_a   1.000
_cell.length_b   1.000
_cell.length_c   1.000
_cell.angle_alpha   90.00
_cell.angle_beta   90.00
_cell.angle_gamma   90.00
#
_symmetry.space_group_name_H-M   'P 1'
#
loop_
_entity.id
_entity.type
_entity.pdbx_description
1 polymer ?
#
loop_
_entity_poly.entity_id
_entity_poly.type
_entity_poly.pdbx_seq_one_letter_code
_entity_poly.pdbx_strand_id
1 'polypeptide(L)'
;MAKRTQKAGATAKFGPRYGVSVRRNSANAMRKKTQSYTCPICQYNKVKRKSVGIWVCGKCNHTFTGGAWEPFTRASTANQRIVRRSFEGTSETDLVALATQAAIDYEAVRAKEAGVDTDEEE
;
A
#
# COMPACT_ATOMS: atom_id res chain seq x y z
N MET A 1 -14.71 -7.02 30.13
CA MET A 1 -14.79 -8.22 29.25
C MET A 1 -13.47 -8.97 29.31
N ALA A 2 -13.46 -10.24 29.71
CA ALA A 2 -12.23 -11.03 29.84
C ALA A 2 -11.73 -11.55 28.48
N LYS A 3 -10.41 -11.64 28.29
CA LYS A 3 -9.78 -12.19 27.09
C LYS A 3 -10.03 -13.70 27.02
N ARG A 4 -10.87 -14.14 26.07
CA ARG A 4 -11.27 -15.57 25.94
C ARG A 4 -10.20 -16.49 25.34
N THR A 5 -9.33 -15.97 24.48
CA THR A 5 -8.33 -16.80 23.76
C THR A 5 -6.96 -16.14 23.78
N GLN A 6 -5.89 -16.92 23.96
CA GLN A 6 -4.53 -16.37 23.95
C GLN A 6 -4.00 -16.10 22.53
N LYS A 7 -4.08 -17.10 21.64
CA LYS A 7 -3.49 -17.04 20.28
C LYS A 7 -4.52 -17.11 19.14
N ALA A 8 -5.65 -17.81 19.34
CA ALA A 8 -6.58 -18.13 18.25
C ALA A 8 -7.45 -16.94 17.79
N GLY A 9 -7.94 -16.10 18.70
CA GLY A 9 -8.79 -14.96 18.34
C GLY A 9 -10.00 -15.38 17.48
N ALA A 10 -10.24 -14.65 16.38
CA ALA A 10 -11.37 -14.90 15.47
C ALA A 10 -11.36 -16.30 14.80
N THR A 11 -10.20 -16.97 14.74
CA THR A 11 -10.09 -18.31 14.13
C THR A 11 -10.37 -19.44 15.11
N ALA A 12 -10.67 -19.12 16.38
CA ALA A 12 -11.14 -20.11 17.35
C ALA A 12 -12.41 -20.84 16.88
N LYS A 13 -13.23 -20.21 16.02
CA LYS A 13 -14.42 -20.84 15.41
C LYS A 13 -14.11 -22.10 14.59
N PHE A 14 -12.87 -22.26 14.12
CA PHE A 14 -12.47 -23.44 13.36
C PHE A 14 -12.15 -24.64 14.25
N GLY A 15 -11.94 -24.42 15.55
CA GLY A 15 -11.53 -25.44 16.50
C GLY A 15 -10.16 -26.05 16.14
N PRO A 16 -9.96 -27.36 16.35
CA PRO A 16 -8.68 -28.02 16.09
C PRO A 16 -8.38 -28.24 14.59
N ARG A 17 -9.36 -28.02 13.70
CA ARG A 17 -9.28 -28.34 12.26
C ARG A 17 -8.33 -27.42 11.46
N TYR A 18 -7.92 -27.89 10.27
CA TYR A 18 -7.18 -27.17 9.21
C TYR A 18 -5.69 -26.85 9.46
N GLY A 19 -5.16 -27.15 10.65
CA GLY A 19 -3.75 -26.88 10.97
C GLY A 19 -3.43 -25.42 11.29
N VAL A 20 -2.24 -25.17 11.84
CA VAL A 20 -1.87 -23.86 12.41
C VAL A 20 -1.61 -22.80 11.34
N SER A 21 -0.93 -23.15 10.24
CA SER A 21 -0.55 -22.23 9.16
C SER A 21 -1.77 -21.61 8.48
N VAL A 22 -2.72 -22.44 8.06
CA VAL A 22 -3.97 -22.02 7.41
C VAL A 22 -4.79 -21.13 8.35
N ARG A 23 -4.92 -21.53 9.63
CA ARG A 23 -5.60 -20.71 10.63
C ARG A 23 -4.91 -19.36 10.82
N ARG A 24 -3.58 -19.29 10.84
CA ARG A 24 -2.84 -18.02 10.99
C ARG A 24 -3.08 -17.09 9.80
N ASN A 25 -3.07 -17.61 8.57
CA ASN A 25 -3.35 -16.83 7.37
C ASN A 25 -4.80 -16.31 7.34
N SER A 26 -5.76 -17.18 7.68
CA SER A 26 -7.16 -16.78 7.78
C SER A 26 -7.41 -15.74 8.89
N ALA A 27 -6.68 -15.80 10.02
CA ALA A 27 -6.75 -14.82 11.08
C ALA A 27 -6.32 -13.43 10.59
N ASN A 28 -5.22 -13.37 9.82
CA ASN A 28 -4.74 -12.12 9.23
C ASN A 28 -5.76 -11.53 8.25
N ALA A 29 -6.35 -12.36 7.38
CA ALA A 29 -7.39 -11.92 6.45
C ALA A 29 -8.67 -11.44 7.18
N MET A 30 -9.10 -12.15 8.23
CA MET A 30 -10.27 -11.75 9.02
C MET A 30 -10.05 -10.48 9.82
N ARG A 31 -8.83 -10.26 10.35
CA ARG A 31 -8.47 -9.04 11.06
C ARG A 31 -8.63 -7.84 10.14
N LYS A 32 -8.02 -7.90 8.95
CA LYS A 32 -8.14 -6.89 7.89
C LYS A 32 -9.61 -6.65 7.50
N LYS A 33 -10.35 -7.72 7.21
CA LYS A 33 -11.78 -7.64 6.86
C LYS A 33 -12.64 -6.90 7.90
N THR A 34 -12.39 -7.16 9.19
CA THR A 34 -13.27 -6.70 10.29
C THR A 34 -12.84 -5.36 10.85
N GLN A 35 -11.62 -4.92 10.56
CA GLN A 35 -11.09 -3.62 10.95
C GLN A 35 -11.90 -2.50 10.30
N SER A 36 -12.12 -1.41 11.03
CA SER A 36 -12.67 -0.19 10.46
C SER A 36 -11.57 0.60 9.76
N TYR A 37 -11.94 1.22 8.63
CA TYR A 37 -11.04 2.06 7.85
C TYR A 37 -11.52 3.51 7.79
N THR A 38 -10.57 4.40 7.49
CA THR A 38 -10.82 5.82 7.26
C THR A 38 -11.48 6.04 5.91
N CYS A 39 -12.56 6.83 5.89
CA CYS A 39 -13.25 7.20 4.66
C CYS A 39 -12.46 8.25 3.87
N PRO A 40 -12.32 8.12 2.53
CA PRO A 40 -11.62 9.12 1.72
C PRO A 40 -12.36 10.47 1.65
N ILE A 41 -13.69 10.49 1.81
CA ILE A 41 -14.49 11.71 1.72
C ILE A 41 -14.60 12.40 3.08
N CYS A 42 -15.21 11.73 4.06
CA CYS A 42 -15.48 12.36 5.35
C CYS A 42 -14.36 12.19 6.37
N GLN A 43 -13.32 11.39 6.08
CA GLN A 43 -12.14 11.18 6.94
C GLN A 43 -12.43 10.55 8.32
N TYR A 44 -13.64 10.03 8.54
CA TYR A 44 -13.95 9.26 9.75
C TYR A 44 -13.61 7.79 9.58
N ASN A 45 -13.13 7.17 10.65
CA ASN A 45 -12.86 5.74 10.73
C ASN A 45 -14.14 4.91 10.92
N LYS A 46 -15.03 4.96 9.92
CA LYS A 46 -16.34 4.29 9.91
C LYS A 46 -16.61 3.49 8.64
N VAL A 47 -15.58 3.19 7.85
CA VAL A 47 -15.71 2.33 6.67
C VAL A 47 -15.74 0.87 7.08
N LYS A 48 -16.74 0.13 6.59
CA LYS A 48 -16.89 -1.31 6.77
C LYS A 48 -17.13 -1.99 5.41
N ARG A 49 -16.84 -3.28 5.35
CA ARG A 49 -17.05 -4.09 4.15
C ARG A 49 -18.52 -4.44 3.98
N LYS A 50 -19.10 -4.18 2.81
CA LYS A 50 -20.47 -4.62 2.46
C LYS A 50 -20.44 -5.96 1.75
N SER A 51 -19.62 -6.10 0.71
CA SER A 51 -19.40 -7.36 -0.01
C SER A 51 -17.93 -7.47 -0.43
N VAL A 52 -17.56 -8.52 -1.19
CA VAL A 52 -16.18 -8.65 -1.69
C VAL A 52 -15.88 -7.47 -2.62
N GLY A 53 -14.85 -6.68 -2.30
CA GLY A 53 -14.44 -5.54 -3.12
C GLY A 53 -15.30 -4.28 -2.97
N ILE A 54 -16.42 -4.31 -2.22
CA ILE A 54 -17.29 -3.14 -2.00
C ILE A 54 -17.25 -2.71 -0.54
N TRP A 55 -16.91 -1.45 -0.33
CA TRP A 55 -16.75 -0.83 0.98
C TRP A 55 -17.68 0.37 1.15
N VAL A 56 -18.22 0.54 2.35
CA VAL A 56 -19.22 1.58 2.63
C VAL A 56 -18.88 2.30 3.91
N CYS A 57 -18.94 3.64 3.90
CA CYS A 57 -18.83 4.45 5.09
C CYS A 57 -20.17 4.55 5.82
N GLY A 58 -20.22 4.19 7.10
CA GLY A 58 -21.42 4.35 7.91
C GLY A 58 -21.74 5.79 8.34
N LYS A 59 -20.89 6.78 8.03
CA LYS A 59 -21.17 8.20 8.34
C LYS A 59 -21.83 8.91 7.15
N CYS A 60 -21.15 8.94 6.00
CA CYS A 60 -21.59 9.68 4.81
C CYS A 60 -22.23 8.79 3.74
N ASN A 61 -22.42 7.50 4.00
CA ASN A 61 -22.97 6.51 3.05
C ASN A 61 -22.21 6.39 1.73
N HIS A 62 -20.99 6.91 1.63
CA HIS A 62 -20.16 6.74 0.45
C HIS A 62 -19.78 5.28 0.24
N THR A 63 -20.12 4.75 -0.93
CA THR A 63 -19.79 3.39 -1.37
C THR A 63 -18.69 3.45 -2.41
N PHE A 64 -17.62 2.67 -2.24
CA PHE A 64 -16.51 2.64 -3.18
C PHE A 64 -15.95 1.23 -3.35
N THR A 65 -15.23 1.05 -4.46
CA THR A 65 -14.53 -0.20 -4.79
C THR A 65 -13.16 -0.24 -4.15
N GLY A 66 -12.76 -1.41 -3.65
CA GLY A 66 -11.46 -1.64 -3.05
C GLY A 66 -11.03 -3.09 -3.15
N GLY A 67 -10.04 -3.48 -2.35
CA GLY A 67 -9.59 -4.87 -2.29
C GLY A 67 -10.58 -5.82 -1.61
N ALA A 68 -10.30 -7.12 -1.73
CA ALA A 68 -11.13 -8.17 -1.14
C ALA A 68 -11.14 -8.15 0.40
N TRP A 69 -9.99 -7.87 1.01
CA TRP A 69 -9.77 -7.90 2.47
C TRP A 69 -9.50 -6.52 3.08
N GLU A 70 -8.98 -5.58 2.29
CA GLU A 70 -8.64 -4.21 2.68
C GLU A 70 -9.16 -3.25 1.59
N PRO A 71 -9.72 -2.08 1.94
CA PRO A 71 -10.20 -1.12 0.95
C PRO A 71 -9.06 -0.59 0.07
N PHE A 72 -7.92 -0.27 0.68
CA PHE A 72 -6.73 0.24 -0.02
C PHE A 72 -5.68 -0.87 -0.11
N THR A 73 -5.40 -1.35 -1.33
CA THR A 73 -4.39 -2.38 -1.58
C THR A 73 -3.04 -1.74 -1.90
N ARG A 74 -1.94 -2.51 -1.76
CA ARG A 74 -0.59 -2.05 -2.16
C ARG A 74 -0.55 -1.57 -3.61
N ALA A 75 -1.19 -2.32 -4.51
CA ALA A 75 -1.31 -1.94 -5.92
C ALA A 75 -2.10 -0.64 -6.10
N SER A 76 -3.25 -0.49 -5.41
CA SER A 76 -4.02 0.76 -5.44
C SER A 76 -3.21 1.96 -4.96
N THR A 77 -2.44 1.80 -3.87
CA THR A 77 -1.59 2.89 -3.36
C THR A 77 -0.44 3.24 -4.30
N ALA A 78 0.11 2.25 -5.03
CA ALA A 78 1.14 2.50 -6.03
C ALA A 78 0.57 3.23 -7.26
N ASN A 79 -0.59 2.78 -7.76
CA ASN A 79 -1.25 3.38 -8.92
C ASN A 79 -1.67 4.84 -8.64
N GLN A 80 -2.14 5.12 -7.43
CA GLN A 80 -2.49 6.49 -7.02
C GLN A 80 -1.29 7.44 -7.07
N ARG A 81 -0.07 6.97 -6.81
CA ARG A 81 1.14 7.82 -6.93
C ARG A 81 1.44 8.19 -8.37
N ILE A 82 1.28 7.25 -9.30
CA ILE A 82 1.48 7.48 -10.73
C ILE A 82 0.49 8.55 -11.22
N VAL A 83 -0.80 8.35 -10.92
CA VAL A 83 -1.85 9.29 -11.30
C VAL A 83 -1.61 10.68 -10.69
N ARG A 84 -1.22 10.74 -9.41
CA ARG A 84 -0.89 11.99 -8.74
C ARG A 84 0.27 12.73 -9.43
N ARG A 85 1.36 12.02 -9.76
CA ARG A 85 2.51 12.58 -10.50
C ARG A 85 2.09 13.12 -11.86
N SER A 86 1.14 12.47 -12.55
CA SER A 86 0.62 12.94 -13.83
C SER A 86 -0.19 14.24 -13.72
N PHE A 87 -0.88 14.47 -12.59
CA PHE A 87 -1.70 15.68 -12.39
C PHE A 87 -0.95 16.85 -11.76
N GLU A 88 -0.12 16.60 -10.75
CA GLU A 88 0.61 17.64 -10.01
C GLU A 88 1.94 18.03 -10.69
N GLY A 89 2.33 17.32 -11.75
CA GLY A 89 3.71 17.33 -12.23
C GLY A 89 4.62 16.58 -11.27
N THR A 90 5.86 16.28 -11.68
CA THR A 90 6.91 15.80 -10.77
C THR A 90 7.02 16.79 -9.61
N SER A 91 6.89 16.31 -8.37
CA SER A 91 7.08 17.16 -7.20
C SER A 91 8.41 17.90 -7.30
N GLU A 92 8.52 19.06 -6.66
CA GLU A 92 9.74 19.88 -6.65
C GLU A 92 10.99 19.04 -6.29
N THR A 93 10.83 18.06 -5.40
CA THR A 93 11.86 17.06 -5.05
C THR A 93 12.21 16.10 -6.18
N ASP A 94 11.24 15.67 -6.98
CA ASP A 94 11.43 14.78 -8.13
C ASP A 94 12.10 15.54 -9.29
N LEU A 95 11.80 16.84 -9.44
CA LEU A 95 12.49 17.73 -10.40
C LEU A 95 13.97 17.93 -10.04
N VAL A 96 14.26 18.16 -8.76
CA VAL A 96 15.65 18.28 -8.28
C VAL A 96 16.41 16.98 -8.50
N ALA A 97 15.83 15.83 -8.18
CA ALA A 97 16.47 14.54 -8.42
C ALA A 97 16.76 14.29 -9.91
N LEU A 98 15.81 14.62 -10.79
CA LEU A 98 15.99 14.48 -12.24
C LEU A 98 17.08 15.42 -12.77
N ALA A 99 17.13 16.67 -12.30
CA ALA A 99 18.18 17.62 -12.66
C ALA A 99 19.56 17.16 -12.18
N THR A 100 19.65 16.61 -10.96
CA THR A 100 20.92 16.06 -10.44
C THR A 100 21.40 14.84 -11.23
N GLN A 101 20.50 13.94 -11.65
CA GLN A 101 20.85 12.79 -12.47
C GLN A 101 21.30 13.20 -13.87
N ALA A 102 20.57 14.13 -14.50
CA ALA A 102 20.95 14.66 -15.80
C ALA A 102 22.32 15.36 -15.77
N ALA A 103 22.68 16.04 -14.67
CA ALA A 103 24.00 16.62 -14.49
C ALA A 103 25.10 15.55 -14.36
N ILE A 104 24.85 14.48 -13.59
CA ILE A 104 25.78 13.34 -13.45
C ILE A 104 25.98 12.65 -14.81
N ASP A 105 24.89 12.39 -15.53
CA ASP A 105 24.93 11.73 -16.83
C ASP A 105 25.66 12.57 -17.88
N TYR A 106 25.49 13.90 -17.86
CA TYR A 106 26.21 14.82 -18.73
C TYR A 106 27.72 14.82 -18.46
N GLU A 107 28.13 14.87 -17.19
CA GLU A 107 29.55 14.78 -16.82
C GLU A 107 30.13 13.41 -17.16
N ALA A 108 29.37 12.32 -17.02
CA ALA A 108 29.79 10.99 -17.43
C ALA A 108 29.95 10.86 -18.96
N VAL A 109 29.05 11.45 -19.75
CA VAL A 109 29.19 11.50 -21.22
C VAL A 109 30.41 12.34 -21.61
N ARG A 110 30.60 13.50 -20.98
CA ARG A 110 31.77 14.36 -21.22
C ARG A 110 33.09 13.67 -20.85
N ALA A 111 33.15 12.93 -19.75
CA ALA A 111 34.33 12.17 -19.34
C ALA A 111 34.68 11.09 -20.38
N LYS A 112 33.67 10.38 -20.90
CA LYS A 112 33.83 9.41 -22.00
C LYS A 112 34.32 10.07 -23.29
N GLU A 113 33.76 11.23 -23.66
CA GLU A 113 34.19 11.98 -24.85
C GLU A 113 35.61 12.54 -24.72
N ALA A 114 36.04 12.87 -23.50
CA ALA A 114 37.40 13.31 -23.20
C ALA A 114 38.42 12.15 -23.19
N GLY A 115 38.00 10.90 -23.41
CA GLY A 115 38.86 9.72 -23.42
C GLY A 115 39.48 9.39 -22.06
N VAL A 116 38.88 9.87 -20.96
CA VAL A 116 39.29 9.52 -19.60
C VAL A 116 38.48 8.29 -19.21
N ASP A 117 39.05 7.10 -19.40
CA ASP A 117 38.51 5.86 -18.84
C ASP A 117 38.58 5.97 -17.31
N THR A 118 37.45 6.23 -16.66
CA THR A 118 37.33 6.16 -15.19
C THR A 118 36.98 4.76 -14.69
N ASP A 119 37.12 3.74 -15.54
CA ASP A 119 36.87 2.34 -15.20
C ASP A 119 38.18 1.57 -14.89
N GLU A 120 39.25 2.28 -14.51
CA GLU A 120 40.37 1.67 -13.77
C GLU A 120 40.23 2.01 -12.27
N GLU A 121 39.96 0.96 -11.48
CA GLU A 121 40.00 0.85 -10.00
C GLU A 121 38.73 1.25 -9.21
N GLU A 122 37.76 0.33 -9.04
CA GLU A 122 37.67 -0.71 -7.97
C GLU A 122 36.50 -1.68 -8.23
#